data_AF-A0A366GU27-F1
#
_entry.id   AF-A0A366GU27-F1
#
_cell.length_a   1.000
_cell.length_b   1.000
_cell.length_c   1.000
_cell.angle_alpha   90.00
_cell.angle_beta   90.00
_cell.angle_gamma   90.00
#
_symmetry.space_group_name_H-M   'P 1'
#
loop_
_entity.id
_entity.type
_entity.pdbx_description
1 polymer ?
#
loop_
_entity_poly.entity_id
_entity_poly.type
_entity_poly.pdbx_seq_one_letter_code
_entity_poly.pdbx_strand_id
1 'polypeptide(L)'
;MDKQSRTISVKVNGTEAKYEEKKKDEFDWMVAESERPKNVVPFQKAKSVSMEKYRKKWSNTIIAIVATAIIIGTAFGMGMIHLLTGQGTTEEGKVTASKQAGNEEQKVGGTAEQTPTPKEEKPKAQVGTSLDPMKLFFVQGGLYSSEEKGQAAIEEWKSNGGVATLKPSGDKYALVVAITSDEQAVNQLIDQYKQDGVSVLKKNWDITDKALLKNDKEVGMFLAKVQPLYTHLAKYVSSVQTSGKSNPKDIEAIQKEWKAMEKEGKSMKREDAKKLYMYTSIAVQTIKEGKSDKESVAKLNQVIIDGILSYEKMVSQKVK
;
A
#
# COMPACT_ATOMS: atom_id res chain seq x y z
N MET A 1 -47.49 8.79 -37.04
CA MET A 1 -46.27 9.62 -37.12
C MET A 1 -45.29 8.90 -38.04
N ASP A 2 -45.36 9.20 -39.32
CA ASP A 2 -44.47 8.70 -40.37
C ASP A 2 -43.03 9.19 -40.14
N LYS A 3 -42.09 8.26 -40.03
CA LYS A 3 -40.66 8.58 -39.96
C LYS A 3 -40.11 8.56 -41.38
N GLN A 4 -40.05 9.73 -42.02
CA GLN A 4 -39.28 9.93 -43.25
C GLN A 4 -37.79 9.69 -42.97
N SER A 5 -37.24 8.60 -43.50
CA SER A 5 -35.80 8.34 -43.56
C SER A 5 -35.15 9.34 -44.51
N ARG A 6 -34.21 10.14 -44.01
CA ARG A 6 -33.45 11.10 -44.82
C ARG A 6 -32.33 10.38 -45.56
N THR A 7 -32.46 10.26 -46.88
CA THR A 7 -31.40 9.73 -47.75
C THR A 7 -30.35 10.82 -47.99
N ILE A 8 -29.10 10.56 -47.61
CA ILE A 8 -27.96 11.44 -47.87
C ILE A 8 -27.15 10.84 -49.02
N SER A 9 -27.03 11.56 -50.14
CA SER A 9 -26.19 11.19 -51.28
C SER A 9 -24.90 12.00 -51.27
N VAL A 10 -23.74 11.33 -51.08
CA VAL A 10 -22.41 11.94 -51.15
C VAL A 10 -21.79 11.62 -52.51
N LYS A 11 -21.31 12.64 -53.23
CA LYS A 11 -20.74 12.50 -54.58
C LYS A 11 -19.21 12.63 -54.49
N VAL A 12 -18.48 11.54 -54.77
CA VAL A 12 -17.01 11.56 -54.91
C VAL A 12 -16.63 10.83 -56.19
N ASN A 13 -16.01 11.52 -57.14
CA ASN A 13 -15.46 11.00 -58.41
C ASN A 13 -16.34 10.01 -59.21
N GLY A 14 -17.53 10.47 -59.63
CA GLY A 14 -18.18 9.96 -60.85
C GLY A 14 -18.72 8.52 -60.83
N THR A 15 -18.79 7.85 -59.69
CA THR A 15 -19.40 6.51 -59.57
C THR A 15 -20.50 6.56 -58.51
N GLU A 16 -21.76 6.35 -58.90
CA GLU A 16 -22.90 6.30 -57.97
C GLU A 16 -22.96 4.92 -57.28
N ALA A 17 -22.72 4.88 -55.98
CA ALA A 17 -22.97 3.69 -55.16
C ALA A 17 -24.19 3.94 -54.27
N LYS A 18 -25.27 3.20 -54.54
CA LYS A 18 -26.53 3.25 -53.77
C LYS A 18 -26.35 2.40 -52.51
N TYR A 19 -26.32 3.02 -51.33
CA TYR A 19 -26.28 2.32 -50.05
C TYR A 19 -27.70 2.07 -49.55
N GLU A 20 -28.11 0.80 -49.47
CA GLU A 20 -29.25 0.37 -48.66
C GLU A 20 -28.75 -0.21 -47.34
N GLU A 21 -29.33 0.30 -46.25
CA GLU A 21 -29.02 -0.08 -44.87
C GLU A 21 -29.59 -1.48 -44.58
N LYS A 22 -28.75 -2.52 -44.67
CA LYS A 22 -29.11 -3.87 -44.19
C LYS A 22 -29.07 -3.88 -42.66
N LYS A 23 -30.24 -4.02 -42.03
CA LYS A 23 -30.38 -4.41 -40.63
C LYS A 23 -29.61 -5.71 -40.39
N LYS A 24 -28.60 -5.66 -39.51
CA LYS A 24 -27.96 -6.85 -38.95
C LYS A 24 -28.56 -7.12 -37.57
N ASP A 25 -29.36 -8.18 -37.55
CA ASP A 25 -29.51 -9.21 -36.52
C ASP A 25 -29.28 -8.80 -35.07
N GLU A 26 -30.40 -8.80 -34.33
CA GLU A 26 -30.50 -8.80 -32.89
C GLU A 26 -29.69 -9.97 -32.31
N PHE A 27 -28.61 -9.64 -31.60
CA PHE A 27 -27.83 -10.60 -30.82
C PHE A 27 -28.60 -10.88 -29.53
N ASP A 28 -29.34 -11.99 -29.50
CA ASP A 28 -29.99 -12.51 -28.30
C ASP A 28 -28.92 -13.09 -27.37
N TRP A 29 -28.67 -12.42 -26.25
CA TRP A 29 -27.77 -12.90 -25.21
C TRP A 29 -28.46 -14.01 -24.42
N MET A 30 -28.32 -15.26 -24.88
CA MET A 30 -28.59 -16.40 -24.00
C MET A 30 -27.47 -16.53 -22.97
N VAL A 31 -27.76 -16.09 -21.74
CA VAL A 31 -26.94 -16.38 -20.56
C VAL A 31 -27.06 -17.87 -20.26
N ALA A 32 -25.99 -18.63 -20.52
CA ALA A 32 -25.87 -19.98 -19.98
C ALA A 32 -25.70 -19.89 -18.46
N GLU A 33 -26.77 -20.20 -17.73
CA GLU A 33 -26.80 -20.26 -16.28
C GLU A 33 -25.95 -21.45 -15.82
N SER A 34 -24.70 -21.19 -15.43
CA SER A 34 -23.83 -22.22 -14.83
C SER A 34 -24.14 -22.34 -13.35
N GLU A 35 -24.60 -23.53 -12.95
CA GLU A 35 -24.86 -23.90 -11.57
C GLU A 35 -23.58 -23.75 -10.73
N ARG A 36 -23.64 -22.89 -9.71
CA ARG A 36 -22.54 -22.65 -8.77
C ARG A 36 -22.45 -23.82 -7.79
N PRO A 37 -21.28 -24.44 -7.56
CA PRO A 37 -21.10 -25.25 -6.36
C PRO A 37 -21.16 -24.33 -5.12
N LYS A 38 -22.25 -24.48 -4.36
CA LYS A 38 -22.46 -23.88 -3.04
C LYS A 38 -21.44 -24.45 -2.05
N ASN A 39 -20.25 -23.86 -1.99
CA ASN A 39 -19.42 -23.91 -0.78
C ASN A 39 -18.53 -22.69 -0.67
N VAL A 40 -19.17 -21.53 -0.55
CA VAL A 40 -18.57 -20.38 0.12
C VAL A 40 -19.39 -20.15 1.36
N VAL A 41 -18.75 -20.16 2.53
CA VAL A 41 -19.38 -19.62 3.74
C VAL A 41 -19.72 -18.16 3.43
N PRO A 42 -21.00 -17.79 3.37
CA PRO A 42 -21.35 -16.40 3.21
C PRO A 42 -20.86 -15.66 4.46
N PHE A 43 -20.13 -14.56 4.27
CA PHE A 43 -20.01 -13.58 5.33
C PHE A 43 -21.44 -13.19 5.71
N GLN A 44 -21.86 -13.58 6.91
CA GLN A 44 -23.15 -13.17 7.45
C GLN A 44 -23.13 -11.64 7.52
N LYS A 45 -23.86 -11.00 6.60
CA LYS A 45 -24.32 -9.63 6.84
C LYS A 45 -25.11 -9.70 8.14
N ALA A 46 -24.62 -9.07 9.20
CA ALA A 46 -25.49 -8.73 10.31
C ALA A 46 -26.64 -7.91 9.71
N LYS A 47 -27.87 -8.43 9.80
CA LYS A 47 -29.06 -7.68 9.41
C LYS A 47 -28.96 -6.32 10.08
N SER A 48 -29.03 -5.25 9.28
CA SER A 48 -29.21 -3.90 9.78
C SER A 48 -30.56 -3.85 10.48
N VAL A 49 -30.57 -4.10 11.78
CA VAL A 49 -31.70 -3.72 12.64
C VAL A 49 -31.68 -2.21 12.67
N SER A 50 -32.77 -1.57 12.25
CA SER A 50 -32.96 -0.13 12.38
C SER A 50 -32.74 0.26 13.84
N MET A 51 -31.66 0.98 14.10
CA MET A 51 -31.30 1.41 15.44
C MET A 51 -32.19 2.61 15.81
N GLU A 52 -33.38 2.34 16.34
CA GLU A 52 -34.08 3.33 17.15
C GLU A 52 -33.16 3.73 18.31
N LYS A 53 -33.05 5.04 18.55
CA LYS A 53 -32.24 5.65 19.62
C LYS A 53 -32.68 5.13 20.99
N TYR A 54 -32.06 4.05 21.44
CA TYR A 54 -32.04 3.68 22.86
C TYR A 54 -30.83 4.33 23.53
N ARG A 55 -31.08 5.42 24.28
CA ARG A 55 -30.12 5.93 25.28
C ARG A 55 -29.93 4.85 26.35
N LYS A 56 -28.91 4.03 26.19
CA LYS A 56 -28.56 2.95 27.13
C LYS A 56 -27.95 3.56 28.39
N LYS A 57 -28.71 3.60 29.49
CA LYS A 57 -28.14 3.80 30.82
C LYS A 57 -27.17 2.66 31.10
N TRP A 58 -25.89 2.98 31.31
CA TRP A 58 -24.91 2.01 31.78
C TRP A 58 -25.33 1.52 33.18
N SER A 59 -25.71 0.25 33.28
CA SER A 59 -26.03 -0.36 34.56
C SER A 59 -24.75 -0.50 35.39
N ASN A 60 -24.81 -0.08 36.66
CA ASN A 60 -23.73 -0.19 37.64
C ASN A 60 -23.13 -1.61 37.76
N THR A 61 -23.84 -2.64 37.27
CA THR A 61 -23.37 -4.02 37.16
C THR A 61 -22.16 -4.20 36.23
N ILE A 62 -22.07 -3.48 35.11
CA ILE A 62 -20.92 -3.61 34.19
C ILE A 62 -19.68 -2.94 34.80
N ILE A 63 -19.87 -1.81 35.47
CA ILE A 63 -18.81 -1.12 36.22
C ILE A 63 -18.30 -2.01 37.37
N ALA A 64 -19.21 -2.70 38.08
CA ALA A 64 -18.84 -3.64 39.14
C ALA A 64 -18.04 -4.83 38.61
N ILE A 65 -18.44 -5.44 37.47
CA ILE A 65 -17.71 -6.56 36.85
C ILE A 65 -16.28 -6.14 36.46
N VAL A 66 -16.14 -4.95 35.86
CA VAL A 66 -14.81 -4.42 35.45
C VAL A 66 -13.95 -4.12 36.68
N ALA A 67 -14.52 -3.55 37.74
CA ALA A 67 -13.79 -3.27 38.98
C ALA A 67 -13.32 -4.56 39.68
N THR A 68 -14.17 -5.60 39.74
CA THR A 68 -13.79 -6.89 40.33
C THR A 68 -12.71 -7.61 39.51
N ALA A 69 -12.78 -7.55 38.18
CA ALA A 69 -11.76 -8.13 37.31
C ALA A 69 -10.38 -7.46 37.48
N ILE A 70 -10.35 -6.13 37.67
CA ILE A 70 -9.10 -5.39 37.94
C ILE A 70 -8.54 -5.80 39.31
N ILE A 71 -9.36 -5.90 40.35
CA ILE A 71 -8.89 -6.29 41.69
C ILE A 71 -8.31 -7.72 41.68
N ILE A 72 -9.00 -8.67 41.06
CA ILE A 72 -8.53 -10.07 40.97
C ILE A 72 -7.27 -10.17 40.11
N GLY A 73 -7.25 -9.50 38.95
CA GLY A 73 -6.10 -9.49 38.05
C GLY A 73 -4.85 -8.86 38.66
N THR A 74 -5.02 -7.80 39.46
CA THR A 74 -3.89 -7.13 40.13
C THR A 74 -3.35 -7.96 41.28
N ALA A 75 -4.21 -8.61 42.07
CA ALA A 75 -3.78 -9.52 43.14
C ALA A 75 -3.03 -10.74 42.59
N PHE A 76 -3.53 -11.32 41.49
CA PHE A 76 -2.86 -12.45 40.84
C PHE A 76 -1.54 -12.03 40.16
N GLY A 77 -1.53 -10.87 39.51
CA GLY A 77 -0.33 -10.30 38.89
C GLY A 77 0.78 -9.99 39.90
N MET A 78 0.45 -9.38 41.04
CA MET A 78 1.43 -9.10 42.12
C MET A 78 1.92 -10.38 42.80
N GLY A 79 1.05 -11.37 43.01
CA GLY A 79 1.45 -12.66 43.57
C GLY A 79 2.47 -13.38 42.68
N MET A 80 2.29 -13.31 41.36
CA MET A 80 3.20 -13.92 40.38
C MET A 80 4.53 -13.18 40.26
N ILE A 81 4.51 -11.85 40.39
CA ILE A 81 5.75 -11.05 40.46
C ILE A 81 6.52 -11.42 41.74
N HIS A 82 5.87 -11.53 42.90
CA HIS A 82 6.53 -11.92 44.16
C HIS A 82 7.10 -13.34 44.14
N LEU A 83 6.49 -14.26 43.39
CA LEU A 83 6.98 -15.63 43.21
C LEU A 83 8.19 -15.70 42.25
N LEU A 84 8.24 -14.81 41.25
CA LEU A 84 9.37 -14.69 40.31
C LEU A 84 10.52 -13.83 40.87
N THR A 85 10.25 -12.96 41.84
CA THR A 85 11.26 -12.14 42.55
C THR A 85 11.68 -12.76 43.88
N GLY A 86 11.76 -14.09 43.93
CA GLY A 86 12.22 -14.85 45.09
C GLY A 86 13.25 -14.13 45.95
N GLN A 87 12.74 -13.62 47.09
CA GLN A 87 13.40 -13.43 48.38
C GLN A 87 14.38 -12.25 48.54
N GLY A 88 13.88 -11.19 49.20
CA GLY A 88 14.69 -10.15 49.85
C GLY A 88 13.84 -9.00 50.37
N THR A 89 13.50 -9.04 51.65
CA THR A 89 12.73 -8.05 52.40
C THR A 89 13.31 -6.64 52.37
N THR A 90 12.42 -5.66 52.24
CA THR A 90 12.40 -4.32 52.85
C THR A 90 13.74 -3.76 53.37
N GLU A 91 14.26 -2.73 52.72
CA GLU A 91 14.65 -1.50 53.40
C GLU A 91 14.77 -0.33 52.42
N GLU A 92 14.39 0.84 52.92
CA GLU A 92 14.50 2.14 52.28
C GLU A 92 15.96 2.50 52.03
N GLY A 93 16.24 3.21 50.93
CA GLY A 93 17.40 4.09 50.89
C GLY A 93 18.32 3.96 49.67
N LYS A 94 18.33 5.08 48.93
CA LYS A 94 19.52 5.72 48.36
C LYS A 94 20.11 5.15 47.05
N VAL A 95 19.90 5.96 46.02
CA VAL A 95 20.80 6.23 44.88
C VAL A 95 22.27 5.93 45.19
N THR A 96 22.95 5.11 44.38
CA THR A 96 24.27 5.45 43.79
C THR A 96 24.64 4.54 42.62
N ALA A 97 25.11 5.16 41.53
CA ALA A 97 25.81 4.52 40.42
C ALA A 97 27.25 4.14 40.80
N SER A 98 27.78 3.06 40.22
CA SER A 98 29.22 2.78 39.97
C SER A 98 29.35 1.34 39.46
N LYS A 99 30.38 0.85 38.77
CA LYS A 99 31.35 1.35 37.79
C LYS A 99 32.08 0.10 37.31
N GLN A 100 32.45 0.12 36.04
CA GLN A 100 33.30 -0.82 35.29
C GLN A 100 34.62 -1.23 35.96
N ALA A 101 34.99 -2.51 35.78
CA ALA A 101 36.34 -3.15 35.65
C ALA A 101 36.21 -4.60 36.19
N GLY A 102 36.69 -5.69 35.58
CA GLY A 102 37.93 -5.92 34.84
C GLY A 102 38.75 -6.95 35.63
N ASN A 103 38.93 -8.17 35.07
CA ASN A 103 40.00 -9.16 35.29
C ASN A 103 39.57 -10.47 34.61
N GLU A 104 40.16 -10.83 33.47
CA GLU A 104 41.42 -11.61 33.33
C GLU A 104 41.33 -13.06 33.86
N GLU A 105 41.20 -13.96 32.87
CA GLU A 105 42.03 -15.14 32.63
C GLU A 105 41.92 -16.36 33.57
N GLN A 106 41.27 -17.42 33.06
CA GLN A 106 41.71 -18.78 33.32
C GLN A 106 41.47 -19.67 32.09
N LYS A 107 42.58 -20.10 31.46
CA LYS A 107 42.65 -21.09 30.37
C LYS A 107 42.42 -22.51 30.89
N VAL A 108 41.55 -23.27 30.20
CA VAL A 108 41.65 -24.71 29.86
C VAL A 108 40.73 -24.85 28.62
N GLY A 109 41.12 -25.21 27.40
CA GLY A 109 41.99 -26.28 26.93
C GLY A 109 41.13 -27.45 26.42
N GLY A 110 40.73 -27.46 25.13
CA GLY A 110 40.09 -28.64 24.53
C GLY A 110 39.22 -28.42 23.28
N THR A 111 39.86 -28.54 22.11
CA THR A 111 39.35 -29.12 20.84
C THR A 111 38.00 -28.65 20.28
N ALA A 112 38.07 -27.71 19.32
CA ALA A 112 36.96 -27.38 18.41
C ALA A 112 37.05 -28.22 17.13
N GLU A 113 36.07 -29.10 16.95
CA GLU A 113 35.77 -29.81 15.70
C GLU A 113 35.10 -28.82 14.73
N GLN A 114 35.76 -28.53 13.62
CA GLN A 114 35.26 -27.63 12.58
C GLN A 114 34.29 -28.38 11.66
N THR A 115 32.99 -28.15 11.85
CA THR A 115 31.97 -28.48 10.85
C THR A 115 32.10 -27.52 9.66
N PRO A 116 32.22 -28.02 8.41
CA PRO A 116 32.41 -27.17 7.24
C PRO A 116 31.13 -26.45 6.84
N THR A 117 31.17 -25.12 6.89
CA THR A 117 30.16 -24.22 6.33
C THR A 117 30.05 -24.42 4.81
N PRO A 118 28.84 -24.52 4.23
CA PRO A 118 28.65 -24.63 2.79
C PRO A 118 29.27 -23.44 2.05
N LYS A 119 30.11 -23.77 1.08
CA LYS A 119 30.84 -22.87 0.19
C LYS A 119 29.82 -22.06 -0.62
N GLU A 120 29.67 -20.79 -0.28
CA GLU A 120 28.91 -19.82 -1.07
C GLU A 120 29.62 -19.67 -2.42
N GLU A 121 28.99 -20.23 -3.45
CA GLU A 121 29.47 -20.17 -4.82
C GLU A 121 29.33 -18.72 -5.30
N LYS A 122 30.45 -18.00 -5.23
CA LYS A 122 30.61 -16.60 -5.60
C LYS A 122 30.02 -16.34 -7.00
N PRO A 123 28.89 -15.63 -7.14
CA PRO A 123 28.46 -15.16 -8.45
C PRO A 123 29.45 -14.09 -8.89
N LYS A 124 29.88 -14.14 -10.16
CA LYS A 124 30.69 -13.10 -10.80
C LYS A 124 30.18 -11.72 -10.41
N ALA A 125 31.07 -10.91 -9.82
CA ALA A 125 30.78 -9.55 -9.40
C ALA A 125 30.40 -8.68 -10.61
N GLN A 126 29.12 -8.40 -10.78
CA GLN A 126 28.70 -7.12 -11.32
C GLN A 126 28.90 -6.10 -10.19
N VAL A 127 29.88 -5.21 -10.34
CA VAL A 127 30.14 -4.13 -9.41
C VAL A 127 29.07 -3.04 -9.60
N GLY A 128 27.90 -3.27 -9.05
CA GLY A 128 26.83 -2.27 -8.97
C GLY A 128 26.71 -1.74 -7.54
N THR A 129 26.60 -0.43 -7.37
CA THR A 129 26.19 0.18 -6.10
C THR A 129 24.65 0.16 -6.03
N SER A 130 24.08 -0.04 -4.85
CA SER A 130 22.62 0.02 -4.64
C SER A 130 22.15 1.46 -4.44
N LEU A 131 20.94 1.78 -4.91
CA LEU A 131 20.16 2.94 -4.46
C LEU A 131 19.85 2.81 -2.96
N ASP A 132 19.61 3.96 -2.30
CA ASP A 132 19.20 3.98 -0.90
C ASP A 132 17.80 3.35 -0.75
N PRO A 133 17.46 2.69 0.37
CA PRO A 133 16.13 2.12 0.54
C PRO A 133 15.03 3.20 0.59
N MET A 134 13.96 3.02 -0.19
CA MET A 134 12.75 3.83 -0.05
C MET A 134 11.84 3.20 0.99
N LYS A 135 11.48 3.96 2.02
CA LYS A 135 10.61 3.50 3.11
C LYS A 135 9.26 4.20 3.03
N LEU A 136 8.20 3.40 2.94
CA LEU A 136 6.82 3.88 2.89
C LEU A 136 5.95 3.08 3.86
N PHE A 137 4.76 3.60 4.13
CA PHE A 137 3.70 2.91 4.83
C PHE A 137 2.48 2.80 3.94
N PHE A 138 1.82 1.65 3.96
CA PHE A 138 0.56 1.48 3.25
C PHE A 138 -0.52 0.92 4.16
N VAL A 139 -1.76 1.22 3.78
CA VAL A 139 -2.96 0.66 4.37
C VAL A 139 -3.37 -0.56 3.55
N GLN A 140 -3.40 -1.71 4.21
CA GLN A 140 -3.83 -2.98 3.62
C GLN A 140 -5.32 -3.21 3.92
N GLY A 141 -6.14 -3.27 2.87
CA GLY A 141 -7.58 -3.57 2.97
C GLY A 141 -7.91 -5.07 2.92
N GLY A 142 -6.96 -5.92 2.53
CA GLY A 142 -7.14 -7.36 2.44
C GLY A 142 -5.89 -8.10 1.98
N LEU A 143 -5.87 -9.43 2.13
CA LEU A 143 -4.82 -10.31 1.64
C LEU A 143 -5.45 -11.53 0.99
N TYR A 144 -5.19 -11.73 -0.30
CA TYR A 144 -5.87 -12.71 -1.13
C TYR A 144 -4.90 -13.80 -1.58
N SER A 145 -5.41 -15.03 -1.68
CA SER A 145 -4.61 -16.20 -2.09
C SER A 145 -4.36 -16.29 -3.60
N SER A 146 -5.09 -15.51 -4.40
CA SER A 146 -4.93 -15.48 -5.85
C SER A 146 -5.19 -14.09 -6.39
N GLU A 147 -4.66 -13.81 -7.57
CA GLU A 147 -4.82 -12.52 -8.24
C GLU A 147 -6.28 -12.24 -8.58
N GLU A 148 -7.03 -13.25 -9.04
CA GLU A 148 -8.43 -13.11 -9.44
C GLU A 148 -9.32 -12.70 -8.28
N LYS A 149 -9.09 -13.28 -7.09
CA LYS A 149 -9.79 -12.88 -5.86
C LYS A 149 -9.44 -11.45 -5.45
N GLY A 150 -8.17 -11.09 -5.58
CA GLY A 150 -7.73 -9.71 -5.35
C GLY A 150 -8.38 -8.73 -6.32
N GLN A 151 -8.52 -9.09 -7.59
CA GLN A 151 -9.12 -8.22 -8.62
C GLN A 151 -10.62 -8.03 -8.35
N ALA A 152 -11.33 -9.09 -7.96
CA ALA A 152 -12.71 -8.98 -7.52
C ALA A 152 -12.86 -8.02 -6.32
N ALA A 153 -11.91 -8.07 -5.36
CA ALA A 153 -11.89 -7.15 -4.23
C ALA A 153 -11.57 -5.70 -4.61
N ILE A 154 -10.75 -5.45 -5.63
CA ILE A 154 -10.56 -4.09 -6.18
C ILE A 154 -11.89 -3.55 -6.68
N GLU A 155 -12.66 -4.32 -7.43
CA GLU A 155 -13.94 -3.87 -7.99
C GLU A 155 -15.00 -3.62 -6.91
N GLU A 156 -15.02 -4.45 -5.85
CA GLU A 156 -15.84 -4.19 -4.67
C GLU A 156 -15.44 -2.89 -3.97
N TRP A 157 -14.13 -2.65 -3.81
CA TRP A 157 -13.62 -1.42 -3.19
C TRP A 157 -13.94 -0.16 -4.01
N LYS A 158 -13.82 -0.25 -5.34
CA LYS A 158 -14.23 0.81 -6.28
C LYS A 158 -15.72 1.10 -6.21
N SER A 159 -16.55 0.06 -6.11
CA SER A 159 -18.00 0.20 -5.97
C SER A 159 -18.40 0.94 -4.68
N ASN A 160 -17.57 0.86 -3.65
CA ASN A 160 -17.72 1.60 -2.39
C ASN A 160 -17.10 3.02 -2.41
N GLY A 161 -16.69 3.51 -3.59
CA GLY A 161 -16.12 4.85 -3.78
C GLY A 161 -14.68 4.98 -3.28
N GLY A 162 -13.98 3.87 -3.07
CA GLY A 162 -12.54 3.84 -2.78
C GLY A 162 -11.71 3.55 -4.03
N VAL A 163 -10.40 3.65 -3.90
CA VAL A 163 -9.47 3.03 -4.87
C VAL A 163 -8.63 1.98 -4.16
N ALA A 164 -8.22 0.99 -4.92
CA ALA A 164 -7.30 -0.01 -4.45
C ALA A 164 -6.47 -0.55 -5.63
N THR A 165 -5.31 -1.10 -5.30
CA THR A 165 -4.47 -1.86 -6.24
C THR A 165 -3.95 -3.10 -5.55
N LEU A 166 -3.48 -4.08 -6.34
CA LEU A 166 -2.90 -5.30 -5.80
C LEU A 166 -1.39 -5.23 -5.82
N LYS A 167 -0.80 -5.53 -4.67
CA LYS A 167 0.63 -5.74 -4.52
C LYS A 167 0.91 -7.24 -4.32
N PRO A 168 1.77 -7.86 -5.15
CA PRO A 168 2.31 -9.19 -4.85
C PRO A 168 3.06 -9.18 -3.49
N SER A 169 2.74 -10.17 -2.65
CA SER A 169 3.28 -10.33 -1.30
C SER A 169 3.54 -11.82 -1.05
N GLY A 170 4.70 -12.28 -1.53
CA GLY A 170 5.03 -13.71 -1.53
C GLY A 170 4.13 -14.49 -2.48
N ASP A 171 3.43 -15.49 -1.96
CA ASP A 171 2.43 -16.32 -2.64
C ASP A 171 1.01 -15.69 -2.65
N LYS A 172 0.86 -14.49 -2.08
CA LYS A 172 -0.42 -13.81 -1.89
C LYS A 172 -0.43 -12.43 -2.53
N TYR A 173 -1.60 -11.81 -2.53
CA TYR A 173 -1.85 -10.50 -3.12
C TYR A 173 -2.46 -9.58 -2.07
N ALA A 174 -1.73 -8.55 -1.66
CA ALA A 174 -2.19 -7.56 -0.70
C ALA A 174 -2.99 -6.47 -1.45
N LEU A 175 -4.18 -6.15 -0.94
CA LEU A 175 -4.99 -5.03 -1.43
C LEU A 175 -4.50 -3.76 -0.74
N VAL A 176 -3.87 -2.88 -1.51
CA VAL A 176 -3.34 -1.60 -1.05
C VAL A 176 -4.36 -0.51 -1.33
N VAL A 177 -4.80 0.18 -0.29
CA VAL A 177 -5.92 1.16 -0.38
C VAL A 177 -5.48 2.60 -0.11
N ALA A 178 -4.33 2.79 0.56
CA ALA A 178 -3.70 4.09 0.75
C ALA A 178 -2.18 3.93 0.95
N ILE A 179 -1.42 4.98 0.59
CA ILE A 179 0.03 5.05 0.74
C ILE A 179 0.43 6.37 1.40
N THR A 180 1.49 6.35 2.18
CA THR A 180 2.12 7.55 2.73
C THR A 180 3.59 7.28 3.04
N SER A 181 4.38 8.35 3.16
CA SER A 181 5.75 8.29 3.69
C SER A 181 5.83 8.70 5.17
N ASP A 182 4.70 9.06 5.78
CA ASP A 182 4.64 9.61 7.14
C ASP A 182 3.92 8.64 8.09
N GLU A 183 4.57 8.28 9.19
CA GLU A 183 4.02 7.30 10.13
C GLU A 183 2.77 7.82 10.86
N GLN A 184 2.70 9.12 11.14
CA GLN A 184 1.54 9.71 11.78
C GLN A 184 0.35 9.69 10.81
N ALA A 185 0.57 10.02 9.54
CA ALA A 185 -0.44 10.01 8.49
C ALA A 185 -1.03 8.61 8.27
N VAL A 186 -0.23 7.53 8.30
CA VAL A 186 -0.80 6.18 8.16
C VAL A 186 -1.65 5.80 9.36
N ASN A 187 -1.28 6.19 10.58
CA ASN A 187 -2.11 5.93 11.75
C ASN A 187 -3.45 6.70 11.66
N GLN A 188 -3.43 7.94 11.19
CA GLN A 188 -4.66 8.72 10.92
C GLN A 188 -5.55 8.05 9.87
N LEU A 189 -4.97 7.57 8.76
CA LEU A 189 -5.70 6.85 7.73
C LEU A 189 -6.36 5.57 8.28
N ILE A 190 -5.62 4.80 9.09
CA ILE A 190 -6.14 3.59 9.73
C ILE A 190 -7.35 3.93 10.62
N ASP A 191 -7.26 4.99 11.42
CA ASP A 191 -8.35 5.38 12.31
C ASP A 191 -9.56 5.91 11.54
N GLN A 192 -9.34 6.63 10.43
CA GLN A 192 -10.40 7.05 9.51
C GLN A 192 -11.16 5.84 8.93
N TYR A 193 -10.44 4.83 8.41
CA TYR A 193 -11.08 3.62 7.90
C TYR A 193 -11.84 2.85 8.98
N LYS A 194 -11.32 2.77 10.21
CA LYS A 194 -12.04 2.16 11.34
C LYS A 194 -13.34 2.90 11.66
N GLN A 195 -13.33 4.24 11.62
CA GLN A 195 -14.52 5.07 11.81
C GLN A 195 -15.56 4.83 10.70
N ASP A 196 -15.09 4.60 9.48
CA ASP A 196 -15.93 4.23 8.33
C ASP A 196 -16.42 2.77 8.37
N GLY A 197 -16.09 2.02 9.43
CA GLY A 197 -16.48 0.61 9.60
C GLY A 197 -15.66 -0.37 8.76
N VAL A 198 -14.53 0.07 8.21
CA VAL A 198 -13.67 -0.71 7.31
C VAL A 198 -12.47 -1.25 8.08
N SER A 199 -12.29 -2.58 8.06
CA SER A 199 -11.14 -3.22 8.69
C SER A 199 -9.91 -3.09 7.79
N VAL A 200 -8.87 -2.46 8.30
CA VAL A 200 -7.61 -2.25 7.58
C VAL A 200 -6.40 -2.42 8.50
N LEU A 201 -5.23 -2.69 7.92
CA LEU A 201 -3.97 -2.87 8.65
C LEU A 201 -2.89 -1.90 8.15
N LYS A 202 -2.09 -1.38 9.08
CA LYS A 202 -0.83 -0.68 8.74
C LYS A 202 0.21 -1.71 8.30
N LYS A 203 0.91 -1.44 7.21
CA LYS A 203 2.06 -2.22 6.74
C LYS A 203 3.20 -1.30 6.32
N ASN A 204 4.42 -1.76 6.56
CA ASN A 204 5.63 -1.11 6.06
C ASN A 204 5.92 -1.62 4.65
N TRP A 205 6.49 -0.75 3.82
CA TRP A 205 6.92 -1.07 2.47
C TRP A 205 8.32 -0.52 2.25
N ASP A 206 9.29 -1.41 2.46
CA ASP A 206 10.70 -1.13 2.28
C ASP A 206 11.14 -1.63 0.91
N ILE A 207 11.40 -0.69 0.00
CA ILE A 207 11.84 -0.99 -1.37
C ILE A 207 13.36 -0.81 -1.43
N THR A 208 14.04 -1.89 -1.83
CA THR A 208 15.50 -1.95 -1.90
C THR A 208 15.95 -2.26 -3.33
N ASP A 209 17.08 -1.69 -3.74
CA ASP A 209 17.65 -1.91 -5.07
C ASP A 209 18.48 -3.19 -5.15
N LYS A 210 17.76 -4.30 -5.28
CA LYS A 210 18.32 -5.65 -5.46
C LYS A 210 18.95 -5.84 -6.83
N ALA A 211 18.57 -5.00 -7.80
CA ALA A 211 19.11 -4.98 -9.14
C ALA A 211 20.42 -4.17 -9.28
N LEU A 212 20.81 -3.41 -8.24
CA LEU A 212 22.03 -2.60 -8.17
C LEU A 212 22.12 -1.57 -9.30
N LEU A 213 21.01 -0.88 -9.57
CA LEU A 213 20.82 0.04 -10.69
C LEU A 213 21.36 1.46 -10.44
N LYS A 214 21.90 1.79 -9.26
CA LYS A 214 22.38 3.16 -8.97
C LYS A 214 23.35 3.70 -10.02
N ASN A 215 24.26 2.85 -10.50
CA ASN A 215 25.28 3.22 -11.49
C ASN A 215 24.88 2.85 -12.93
N ASP A 216 23.63 2.42 -13.15
CA ASP A 216 23.13 2.16 -14.49
C ASP A 216 23.13 3.46 -15.31
N LYS A 217 23.74 3.41 -16.51
CA LYS A 217 23.96 4.59 -17.36
C LYS A 217 22.66 5.15 -17.94
N GLU A 218 21.62 4.33 -18.07
CA GLU A 218 20.34 4.72 -18.65
C GLU A 218 19.36 5.19 -17.57
N VAL A 219 19.23 4.42 -16.48
CA VAL A 219 18.16 4.65 -15.48
C VAL A 219 18.65 5.08 -14.11
N GLY A 220 19.93 4.93 -13.77
CA GLY A 220 20.41 5.08 -12.39
C GLY A 220 20.14 6.46 -11.78
N MET A 221 20.48 7.52 -12.51
CA MET A 221 20.21 8.90 -12.06
C MET A 221 18.71 9.23 -12.02
N PHE A 222 17.94 8.71 -12.98
CA PHE A 222 16.48 8.88 -13.00
C PHE A 222 15.86 8.23 -11.75
N LEU A 223 16.21 6.98 -11.45
CA LEU A 223 15.71 6.26 -10.29
C LEU A 223 16.07 6.96 -8.98
N ALA A 224 17.30 7.48 -8.84
CA ALA A 224 17.73 8.22 -7.66
C ALA A 224 16.90 9.51 -7.44
N LYS A 225 16.55 10.22 -8.51
CA LYS A 225 15.71 11.44 -8.44
C LYS A 225 14.23 11.12 -8.20
N VAL A 226 13.75 9.99 -8.71
CA VAL A 226 12.36 9.55 -8.55
C VAL A 226 12.02 9.18 -7.10
N GLN A 227 13.00 8.70 -6.32
CA GLN A 227 12.76 8.29 -4.93
C GLN A 227 12.21 9.40 -4.01
N PRO A 228 12.87 10.57 -3.87
CA PRO A 228 12.32 11.65 -3.05
C PRO A 228 10.98 12.16 -3.60
N LEU A 229 10.81 12.17 -4.92
CA LEU A 229 9.55 12.58 -5.54
C LEU A 229 8.39 11.67 -5.12
N TYR A 230 8.53 10.34 -5.17
CA TYR A 230 7.46 9.44 -4.69
C TYR A 230 7.20 9.56 -3.19
N THR A 231 8.23 9.87 -2.40
CA THR A 231 8.08 10.15 -0.97
C THR A 231 7.18 11.39 -0.77
N HIS A 232 7.45 12.48 -1.50
CA HIS A 232 6.62 13.68 -1.45
C HIS A 232 5.22 13.49 -2.06
N LEU A 233 5.09 12.73 -3.14
CA LEU A 233 3.78 12.38 -3.72
C LEU A 233 2.92 11.60 -2.70
N ALA A 234 3.50 10.58 -2.05
CA ALA A 234 2.81 9.79 -1.03
C ALA A 234 2.42 10.63 0.20
N LYS A 235 3.31 11.52 0.64
CA LYS A 235 2.99 12.48 1.71
C LYS A 235 1.87 13.44 1.31
N TYR A 236 1.92 13.99 0.10
CA TYR A 236 0.91 14.92 -0.41
C TYR A 236 -0.46 14.26 -0.45
N VAL A 237 -0.59 13.10 -1.10
CA VAL A 237 -1.90 12.47 -1.28
C VAL A 237 -2.52 12.06 0.05
N SER A 238 -1.73 11.54 0.98
CA SER A 238 -2.21 11.21 2.33
C SER A 238 -2.60 12.44 3.14
N SER A 239 -1.84 13.54 3.04
CA SER A 239 -2.19 14.81 3.69
C SER A 239 -3.51 15.38 3.17
N VAL A 240 -3.73 15.36 1.84
CA VAL A 240 -5.00 15.78 1.25
C VAL A 240 -6.14 14.85 1.68
N GLN A 241 -5.89 13.54 1.74
CA GLN A 241 -6.90 12.56 2.15
C GLN A 241 -7.31 12.72 3.63
N THR A 242 -6.38 13.01 4.54
CA THR A 242 -6.69 13.13 5.98
C THR A 242 -7.16 14.53 6.38
N SER A 243 -6.65 15.59 5.73
CA SER A 243 -6.98 16.98 6.10
C SER A 243 -8.00 17.65 5.17
N GLY A 244 -8.26 17.07 4.00
CA GLY A 244 -9.08 17.68 2.95
C GLY A 244 -8.46 18.91 2.29
N LYS A 245 -7.18 19.22 2.57
CA LYS A 245 -6.51 20.45 2.10
C LYS A 245 -5.17 20.14 1.46
N SER A 246 -4.92 20.77 0.31
CA SER A 246 -3.61 20.77 -0.32
C SER A 246 -2.70 21.84 0.27
N ASN A 247 -1.41 21.52 0.46
CA ASN A 247 -0.40 22.48 0.90
C ASN A 247 0.42 23.00 -0.29
N PRO A 248 0.43 24.32 -0.56
CA PRO A 248 1.18 24.90 -1.68
C PRO A 248 2.68 24.60 -1.66
N LYS A 249 3.29 24.50 -0.47
CA LYS A 249 4.73 24.18 -0.34
C LYS A 249 5.06 22.77 -0.82
N ASP A 250 4.16 21.82 -0.55
CA ASP A 250 4.32 20.44 -1.00
C ASP A 250 4.18 20.37 -2.53
N ILE A 251 3.24 21.11 -3.11
CA ILE A 251 3.06 21.22 -4.57
C ILE A 251 4.32 21.82 -5.23
N GLU A 252 4.87 22.89 -4.66
CA GLU A 252 6.07 23.54 -5.19
C GLU A 252 7.29 22.61 -5.16
N ALA A 253 7.48 21.87 -4.05
CA ALA A 253 8.54 20.88 -3.92
C ALA A 253 8.42 19.77 -4.99
N ILE A 254 7.23 19.20 -5.14
CA ILE A 254 6.92 18.16 -6.15
C ILE A 254 7.20 18.68 -7.57
N GLN A 255 6.78 19.91 -7.88
CA GLN A 255 7.03 20.50 -9.20
C GLN A 255 8.52 20.76 -9.45
N LYS A 256 9.27 21.20 -8.45
CA LYS A 256 10.72 21.41 -8.55
C LYS A 256 11.46 20.11 -8.82
N GLU A 257 11.12 19.05 -8.08
CA GLU A 257 11.70 17.72 -8.26
C GLU A 257 11.37 17.15 -9.64
N TRP A 258 10.10 17.26 -10.07
CA TRP A 258 9.68 16.86 -11.40
C TRP A 258 10.48 17.55 -12.51
N LYS A 259 10.61 18.87 -12.46
CA LYS A 259 11.38 19.65 -13.45
C LYS A 259 12.84 19.21 -13.54
N ALA A 260 13.43 18.74 -12.43
CA ALA A 260 14.82 18.29 -12.39
C ALA A 260 15.07 16.93 -13.10
N MET A 261 14.01 16.18 -13.40
CA MET A 261 14.09 14.86 -14.06
C MET A 261 13.26 14.76 -15.35
N GLU A 262 12.40 15.75 -15.64
CA GLU A 262 11.46 15.72 -16.77
C GLU A 262 12.16 15.46 -18.11
N LYS A 263 13.28 16.14 -18.38
CA LYS A 263 14.04 15.97 -19.63
C LYS A 263 14.63 14.57 -19.77
N GLU A 264 15.18 14.04 -18.68
CA GLU A 264 15.82 12.72 -18.63
C GLU A 264 14.78 11.61 -18.84
N GLY A 265 13.60 11.76 -18.22
CA GLY A 265 12.49 10.82 -18.39
C GLY A 265 11.87 10.85 -19.78
N LYS A 266 11.77 12.01 -20.44
CA LYS A 266 11.25 12.13 -21.82
C LYS A 266 12.13 11.42 -22.86
N SER A 267 13.45 11.38 -22.65
CA SER A 267 14.38 10.71 -23.56
C SER A 267 14.66 9.25 -23.22
N MET A 268 13.95 8.68 -22.25
CA MET A 268 14.14 7.32 -21.77
C MET A 268 13.81 6.30 -22.86
N LYS A 269 14.66 5.28 -23.07
CA LYS A 269 14.42 4.23 -24.08
C LYS A 269 13.83 2.97 -23.47
N ARG A 270 14.28 2.59 -22.27
CA ARG A 270 13.79 1.45 -21.52
C ARG A 270 12.31 1.57 -21.18
N GLU A 271 11.52 0.56 -21.57
CA GLU A 271 10.06 0.58 -21.47
C GLU A 271 9.53 0.63 -20.02
N ASP A 272 10.19 -0.06 -19.09
CA ASP A 272 9.83 -0.01 -17.67
C ASP A 272 10.04 1.39 -17.06
N ALA A 273 11.14 2.07 -17.43
CA ALA A 273 11.44 3.43 -17.02
C ALA A 273 10.49 4.46 -17.67
N LYS A 274 10.11 4.27 -18.94
CA LYS A 274 9.05 5.07 -19.59
C LYS A 274 7.71 4.93 -18.86
N LYS A 275 7.35 3.70 -18.48
CA LYS A 275 6.10 3.44 -17.75
C LYS A 275 6.10 4.14 -16.39
N LEU A 276 7.21 4.06 -15.65
CA LEU A 276 7.40 4.78 -14.40
C LEU A 276 7.27 6.30 -14.62
N TYR A 277 7.97 6.85 -15.60
CA TYR A 277 7.87 8.26 -15.98
C TYR A 277 6.43 8.69 -16.29
N MET A 278 5.67 7.88 -17.03
CA MET A 278 4.27 8.16 -17.35
C MET A 278 3.41 8.25 -16.09
N TYR A 279 3.51 7.29 -15.17
CA TYR A 279 2.79 7.34 -13.89
C TYR A 279 3.17 8.58 -13.08
N THR A 280 4.48 8.88 -12.99
CA THR A 280 4.98 10.07 -12.28
C THR A 280 4.44 11.36 -12.91
N SER A 281 4.44 11.46 -14.24
CA SER A 281 3.92 12.61 -14.98
C SER A 281 2.42 12.81 -14.72
N ILE A 282 1.64 11.74 -14.73
CA ILE A 282 0.21 11.80 -14.46
C ILE A 282 -0.02 12.28 -13.02
N ALA A 283 0.67 11.71 -12.04
CA ALA A 283 0.54 12.11 -10.64
C ALA A 283 0.86 13.61 -10.44
N VAL A 284 2.00 14.08 -10.98
CA VAL A 284 2.39 15.50 -10.88
C VAL A 284 1.39 16.41 -11.58
N GLN A 285 0.88 16.02 -12.74
CA GLN A 285 -0.12 16.79 -13.47
C GLN A 285 -1.46 16.86 -12.71
N THR A 286 -1.92 15.76 -12.11
CA THR A 286 -3.12 15.74 -11.27
C THR A 286 -2.98 16.64 -10.04
N ILE A 287 -1.80 16.67 -9.42
CA ILE A 287 -1.51 17.58 -8.30
C ILE A 287 -1.53 19.04 -8.75
N LYS A 288 -1.00 19.33 -9.94
CA LYS A 288 -1.00 20.67 -10.53
C LYS A 288 -2.42 21.16 -10.86
N GLU A 289 -3.33 20.27 -11.24
CA GLU A 289 -4.75 20.60 -11.44
C GLU A 289 -5.47 20.98 -10.14
N GLY A 290 -4.91 20.64 -8.97
CA GLY A 290 -5.41 21.09 -7.67
C GLY A 290 -6.74 20.46 -7.23
N LYS A 291 -7.19 19.40 -7.91
CA LYS A 291 -8.44 18.71 -7.56
C LYS A 291 -8.26 17.97 -6.23
N SER A 292 -9.06 18.35 -5.25
CA SER A 292 -9.03 17.80 -3.89
C SER A 292 -10.32 17.06 -3.51
N ASP A 293 -11.21 16.82 -4.48
CA ASP A 293 -12.39 16.00 -4.26
C ASP A 293 -12.01 14.52 -4.05
N LYS A 294 -12.88 13.77 -3.37
CA LYS A 294 -12.62 12.38 -2.96
C LYS A 294 -12.23 11.48 -4.14
N GLU A 295 -12.88 11.64 -5.30
CA GLU A 295 -12.63 10.80 -6.47
C GLU A 295 -11.26 11.13 -7.09
N SER A 296 -10.92 12.42 -7.23
CA SER A 296 -9.62 12.85 -7.74
C SER A 296 -8.47 12.43 -6.83
N VAL A 297 -8.63 12.56 -5.51
CA VAL A 297 -7.63 12.13 -4.52
C VAL A 297 -7.46 10.61 -4.58
N ALA A 298 -8.55 9.87 -4.72
CA ALA A 298 -8.52 8.43 -4.88
C ALA A 298 -7.75 8.04 -6.17
N LYS A 299 -8.07 8.64 -7.31
CA LYS A 299 -7.34 8.39 -8.57
C LYS A 299 -5.86 8.74 -8.47
N LEU A 300 -5.52 9.86 -7.83
CA LEU A 300 -4.14 10.24 -7.57
C LEU A 300 -3.41 9.20 -6.72
N ASN A 301 -4.03 8.74 -5.63
CA ASN A 301 -3.50 7.70 -4.77
C ASN A 301 -3.22 6.41 -5.56
N GLN A 302 -4.15 6.00 -6.42
CA GLN A 302 -3.96 4.83 -7.29
C GLN A 302 -2.75 4.99 -8.22
N VAL A 303 -2.65 6.11 -8.95
CA VAL A 303 -1.52 6.38 -9.87
C VAL A 303 -0.18 6.39 -9.13
N ILE A 304 -0.15 6.94 -7.92
CA ILE A 304 1.05 6.94 -7.08
C ILE A 304 1.44 5.51 -6.70
N ILE A 305 0.50 4.68 -6.25
CA ILE A 305 0.80 3.28 -5.88
C ILE A 305 1.24 2.48 -7.10
N ASP A 306 0.58 2.62 -8.25
CA ASP A 306 0.96 1.95 -9.49
C ASP A 306 2.37 2.36 -9.95
N GLY A 307 2.73 3.63 -9.75
CA GLY A 307 4.07 4.14 -9.95
C GLY A 307 5.11 3.51 -9.02
N ILE A 308 4.80 3.41 -7.72
CA ILE A 308 5.66 2.76 -6.73
C ILE A 308 5.86 1.27 -7.06
N LEU A 309 4.81 0.57 -7.47
CA LEU A 309 4.89 -0.83 -7.91
C LEU A 309 5.77 -0.97 -9.17
N SER A 310 5.66 -0.02 -10.11
CA SER A 310 6.52 0.03 -11.29
C SER A 310 7.99 0.24 -10.89
N TYR A 311 8.25 1.14 -9.94
CA TYR A 311 9.59 1.36 -9.39
C TYR A 311 10.13 0.11 -8.66
N GLU A 312 9.35 -0.50 -7.76
CA GLU A 312 9.73 -1.73 -7.04
C GLU A 312 10.08 -2.84 -8.01
N LYS A 313 9.29 -3.02 -9.08
CA LYS A 313 9.57 -4.03 -10.11
C LYS A 313 10.91 -3.80 -10.78
N MET A 314 11.23 -2.56 -11.16
CA MET A 314 12.50 -2.22 -11.80
C MET A 314 13.70 -2.54 -10.91
N VAL A 315 13.64 -2.16 -9.63
CA VAL A 315 14.77 -2.29 -8.70
C VAL A 315 14.85 -3.68 -8.04
N SER A 316 13.80 -4.49 -8.16
CA SER A 316 13.78 -5.88 -7.64
C SER A 316 14.16 -6.92 -8.69
N GLN A 317 13.96 -6.65 -9.98
CA GLN A 317 14.30 -7.58 -11.06
C GLN A 317 15.72 -7.34 -11.53
N LYS A 318 16.61 -8.32 -11.34
CA LYS A 318 17.91 -8.30 -12.01
C LYS A 318 17.68 -8.38 -13.52
N VAL A 319 18.21 -7.42 -14.26
CA VAL A 319 18.26 -7.49 -15.72
C VAL A 319 19.10 -8.72 -16.06
N LYS A 320 18.48 -9.69 -16.76
CA LYS A 320 19.18 -10.87 -17.29
C LYS A 320 20.04 -10.48 -18.48
#